data_AF-A0A511FQZ1-F1
#
_entry.id   AF-A0A511FQZ1-F1
#
_cell.length_a   1.000
_cell.length_b   1.000
_cell.length_c   1.000
_cell.angle_alpha   90.00
_cell.angle_beta   90.00
_cell.angle_gamma   90.00
#
_symmetry.space_group_name_H-M   'P 1'
#
loop_
_entity.id
_entity.type
_entity.pdbx_description
1 polymer ?
#
loop_
_entity_poly.entity_id
_entity_poly.type
_entity_poly.pdbx_seq_one_letter_code
_entity_poly.pdbx_strand_id
1 'polypeptide(L)'
;MFEAGHFYVTPTARTGYTPRLIVDTGGAGFGGLYALRRDIVSRLGGTVTTCKQPDFKVGLVGGISFRTGAGLPSVTQPRPCGADAVILDADAGVKAADGMLGAGYLSHFIWTFDYPAKKILLEPQDWHPDPHAVRVPLSFVHNQNGERGSDFPEVTLMIDGEPVPLLFDTGATAFPTPAGLTAQHIPTVKGEGVKSYIIKSVFEKWHAHHPEWRIVENGDSLIQGTRLIEVPEITLGTQRVGPVWFTERPDRNFGLERMSLWMG
;
A
#
# COMPACT_ATOMS: atom_id res chain seq x y z
N MET A 1 3.17 11.89 -9.10
CA MET A 1 2.42 11.46 -10.30
C MET A 1 1.18 10.70 -9.86
N PHE A 2 0.05 10.86 -10.54
CA PHE A 2 -1.18 10.11 -10.27
C PHE A 2 -1.61 9.38 -11.54
N GLU A 3 -1.84 8.08 -11.46
CA GLU A 3 -2.17 7.23 -12.60
C GLU A 3 -3.11 6.11 -12.14
N ALA A 4 -4.25 5.93 -12.82
CA ALA A 4 -5.21 4.85 -12.55
C ALA A 4 -5.69 4.71 -11.09
N GLY A 5 -5.63 5.78 -10.29
CA GLY A 5 -5.98 5.75 -8.87
C GLY A 5 -4.78 5.67 -7.92
N HIS A 6 -3.60 5.34 -8.43
CA HIS A 6 -2.38 5.24 -7.65
C HIS A 6 -1.57 6.53 -7.63
N PHE A 7 -0.88 6.75 -6.51
CA PHE A 7 0.17 7.75 -6.41
C PHE A 7 1.53 7.11 -6.62
N TYR A 8 2.38 7.80 -7.40
CA TYR A 8 3.79 7.48 -7.56
C TYR A 8 4.64 8.70 -7.25
N VAL A 9 5.77 8.49 -6.60
CA VAL A 9 6.83 9.48 -6.48
C VAL A 9 7.96 9.17 -7.45
N THR A 10 8.59 10.23 -7.94
CA THR A 10 9.64 10.15 -8.95
C THR A 10 10.83 11.01 -8.53
N PRO A 11 11.57 10.63 -7.47
CA PRO A 11 12.74 11.38 -7.05
C PRO A 11 13.83 11.33 -8.14
N THR A 12 14.77 12.26 -8.15
CA THR A 12 15.87 12.30 -9.13
C THR A 12 17.18 12.02 -8.42
N ALA A 13 17.82 10.89 -8.73
CA ALA A 13 19.13 10.54 -8.21
C ALA A 13 20.21 11.49 -8.73
N ARG A 14 21.34 11.59 -8.04
CA ARG A 14 22.51 12.36 -8.51
C ARG A 14 23.05 11.82 -9.84
N THR A 15 22.88 10.53 -10.10
CA THR A 15 23.16 9.89 -11.41
C THR A 15 22.27 10.41 -12.54
N GLY A 16 21.19 11.13 -12.24
CA GLY A 16 20.17 11.56 -13.18
C GLY A 16 19.04 10.55 -13.42
N TYR A 17 19.13 9.35 -12.84
CA TYR A 17 18.03 8.38 -12.91
C TYR A 17 16.84 8.82 -12.04
N THR A 18 15.64 8.63 -12.55
CA THR A 18 14.39 8.98 -11.86
C THR A 18 13.55 7.71 -11.70
N PRO A 19 13.65 7.00 -10.57
CA PRO A 19 12.87 5.79 -10.36
C PRO A 19 11.38 6.13 -10.22
N ARG A 20 10.51 5.25 -10.69
CA ARG A 20 9.08 5.31 -10.39
C ARG A 20 8.80 4.45 -9.16
N LEU A 21 8.42 5.06 -8.04
CA LEU A 21 8.08 4.35 -6.81
C LEU A 21 6.58 4.50 -6.54
N ILE A 22 5.85 3.39 -6.44
CA ILE A 22 4.45 3.43 -6.00
C ILE A 22 4.40 3.84 -4.53
N VAL A 23 3.43 4.67 -4.15
CA VAL A 23 3.19 5.03 -2.74
C VAL A 23 2.20 4.03 -2.19
N ASP A 24 2.65 3.22 -1.24
CA ASP A 24 1.93 2.03 -0.81
C ASP A 24 1.98 1.89 0.72
N THR A 25 0.91 2.35 1.38
CA THR A 25 0.75 2.24 2.83
C THR A 25 0.58 0.79 3.32
N GLY A 26 0.27 -0.16 2.43
CA GLY A 26 0.30 -1.61 2.70
C GLY A 26 1.59 -2.29 2.21
N GLY A 27 2.54 -1.52 1.68
CA GLY A 27 3.69 -2.00 0.93
C GLY A 27 4.94 -2.24 1.77
N ALA A 28 5.82 -3.10 1.25
CA ALA A 28 7.04 -3.54 1.89
C ALA A 28 8.05 -2.42 2.21
N GLY A 29 8.91 -2.71 3.17
CA GLY A 29 9.83 -1.77 3.80
C GLY A 29 9.77 -1.97 5.31
N PHE A 30 10.78 -1.45 6.02
CA PHE A 30 10.81 -1.54 7.48
C PHE A 30 11.78 -0.49 8.04
N GLY A 31 11.51 0.03 9.24
CA GLY A 31 12.45 0.89 9.98
C GLY A 31 13.00 2.08 9.18
N GLY A 32 12.15 2.76 8.41
CA GLY A 32 12.52 3.91 7.59
C GLY A 32 13.08 3.54 6.21
N LEU A 33 13.05 2.28 5.80
CA LEU A 33 13.53 1.83 4.48
C LEU A 33 12.37 1.74 3.49
N TYR A 34 12.54 2.32 2.30
CA TYR A 34 11.69 2.03 1.14
C TYR A 34 12.18 0.76 0.43
N ALA A 35 11.41 0.24 -0.52
CA ALA A 35 11.76 -1.01 -1.20
C ALA A 35 12.02 -0.80 -2.69
N LEU A 36 13.06 -1.44 -3.22
CA LEU A 36 13.54 -1.27 -4.59
C LEU A 36 13.74 -2.61 -5.28
N ARG A 37 13.51 -2.66 -6.58
CA ARG A 37 14.00 -3.78 -7.39
C ARG A 37 15.53 -3.79 -7.45
N ARG A 38 16.10 -4.97 -7.47
CA ARG A 38 17.56 -5.16 -7.50
C ARG A 38 18.22 -4.53 -8.74
N ASP A 39 17.57 -4.61 -9.89
CA ASP A 39 18.14 -4.21 -11.19
C ASP A 39 18.31 -2.70 -11.38
N ILE A 40 17.63 -1.89 -10.56
CA ILE A 40 17.73 -0.42 -10.64
C ILE A 40 18.73 0.19 -9.64
N VAL A 41 19.25 -0.61 -8.71
CA VAL A 41 20.13 -0.13 -7.62
C VAL A 41 21.38 0.60 -8.15
N SER A 42 22.08 0.01 -9.12
CA SER A 42 23.28 0.63 -9.70
C SER A 42 22.95 1.92 -10.45
N ARG A 43 21.75 2.02 -11.05
CA ARG A 43 21.28 3.23 -11.77
C ARG A 43 21.02 4.38 -10.80
N LEU A 44 20.69 4.09 -9.54
CA LEU A 44 20.57 5.08 -8.46
C LEU A 44 21.92 5.47 -7.84
N GLY A 45 23.02 4.80 -8.23
CA GLY A 45 24.32 4.95 -7.59
C GLY A 45 24.42 4.23 -6.24
N GLY A 46 23.44 3.39 -5.90
CA GLY A 46 23.45 2.61 -4.68
C GLY A 46 24.29 1.34 -4.79
N THR A 47 24.63 0.76 -3.64
CA THR A 47 25.32 -0.52 -3.55
C THR A 47 24.49 -1.51 -2.74
N VAL A 48 24.47 -2.76 -3.21
CA VAL A 48 23.82 -3.85 -2.49
C VAL A 48 24.76 -4.36 -1.40
N THR A 49 24.26 -4.45 -0.19
CA THR A 49 24.92 -5.10 0.94
C THR A 49 23.97 -6.08 1.62
N THR A 50 24.51 -6.99 2.43
CA THR A 50 23.70 -7.90 3.23
C THR A 50 23.82 -7.49 4.69
N CYS A 51 22.69 -7.20 5.32
CA CYS A 51 22.61 -6.97 6.75
C CYS A 51 22.10 -8.25 7.42
N LYS A 52 22.82 -8.72 8.44
CA LYS A 52 22.32 -9.78 9.31
C LYS A 52 21.46 -9.12 10.38
N GLN A 53 20.14 -9.27 10.29
CA GLN A 53 19.26 -9.05 11.43
C GLN A 53 19.15 -10.36 12.23
N PRO A 54 18.79 -10.32 13.52
CA PRO A 54 18.67 -11.51 14.37
C PRO A 54 17.83 -12.62 13.72
N ASP A 55 16.77 -12.25 13.01
CA ASP A 55 15.74 -13.19 12.55
C ASP A 55 15.74 -13.40 11.03
N PHE A 56 16.45 -12.58 10.24
CA PHE A 56 16.48 -12.73 8.78
C PHE A 56 17.71 -12.09 8.12
N LYS A 57 18.02 -12.58 6.90
CA LYS A 57 18.99 -11.98 5.99
C LYS A 57 18.22 -11.29 4.88
N VAL A 58 18.43 -9.99 4.74
CA VAL A 58 17.80 -9.20 3.70
C VAL A 58 18.85 -8.44 2.89
N GLY A 59 18.63 -8.39 1.58
CA GLY A 59 19.41 -7.53 0.70
C GLY A 59 19.05 -6.07 0.98
N LEU A 60 20.02 -5.28 1.41
CA LEU A 60 19.87 -3.86 1.66
C LEU A 60 20.61 -3.05 0.60
N VAL A 61 20.17 -1.81 0.43
CA VAL A 61 20.78 -0.85 -0.47
C VAL A 61 21.21 0.37 0.34
N GLY A 62 22.46 0.79 0.17
CA GLY A 62 22.98 2.02 0.74
C GLY A 62 23.64 2.91 -0.31
N GLY A 63 23.94 4.14 0.09
CA GLY A 63 24.67 5.10 -0.74
C GLY A 63 23.82 5.77 -1.81
N ILE A 64 22.49 5.66 -1.73
CA ILE A 64 21.61 6.37 -2.66
C ILE A 64 21.63 7.85 -2.29
N SER A 65 21.88 8.71 -3.27
CA SER A 65 21.85 10.16 -3.10
C SER A 65 20.96 10.81 -4.14
N PHE A 66 20.00 11.60 -3.69
CA PHE A 66 19.11 12.37 -4.55
C PHE A 66 19.60 13.82 -4.76
N ARG A 67 19.10 14.46 -5.81
CA ARG A 67 19.31 15.89 -6.07
C ARG A 67 18.51 16.73 -5.06
N THR A 68 19.09 17.83 -4.60
CA THR A 68 18.42 18.78 -3.70
C THR A 68 17.11 19.27 -4.31
N GLY A 69 16.02 19.25 -3.53
CA GLY A 69 14.69 19.69 -3.97
C GLY A 69 13.96 18.73 -4.90
N ALA A 70 14.57 17.61 -5.29
CA ALA A 70 13.97 16.60 -6.15
C ALA A 70 14.18 15.19 -5.59
N GLY A 71 14.40 15.06 -4.28
CA GLY A 71 14.67 13.79 -3.60
C GLY A 71 13.53 13.34 -2.71
N LEU A 72 13.71 12.16 -2.13
CA LEU A 72 12.94 11.69 -1.00
C LEU A 72 13.45 12.38 0.29
N PRO A 73 12.57 12.73 1.25
CA PRO A 73 13.03 13.22 2.55
C PRO A 73 13.83 12.16 3.29
N SER A 74 14.85 12.58 4.02
CA SER A 74 15.66 11.67 4.82
C SER A 74 14.95 11.32 6.13
N VAL A 75 14.93 10.03 6.45
CA VAL A 75 14.55 9.57 7.80
C VAL A 75 15.69 9.94 8.75
N THR A 76 15.38 10.68 9.81
CA THR A 76 16.37 11.16 10.78
C THR A 76 16.67 10.16 11.89
N GLN A 77 15.75 9.22 12.13
CA GLN A 77 15.95 8.12 13.08
C GLN A 77 16.99 7.12 12.55
N PRO A 78 17.68 6.38 13.44
CA PRO A 78 18.59 5.31 13.03
C PRO A 78 17.87 4.27 12.16
N ARG A 79 18.43 4.02 10.97
CA ARG A 79 17.92 3.02 10.03
C ARG A 79 18.67 1.70 10.19
N PRO A 80 18.02 0.55 9.97
CA PRO A 80 18.67 -0.75 9.99
C PRO A 80 19.91 -0.77 9.09
N CYS A 81 21.07 -1.07 9.70
CA CYS A 81 22.37 -1.08 9.01
C CYS A 81 22.71 0.23 8.26
N GLY A 82 22.10 1.36 8.63
CA GLY A 82 22.27 2.65 7.95
C GLY A 82 21.77 2.67 6.50
N ALA A 83 21.02 1.66 6.07
CA ALA A 83 20.57 1.49 4.70
C ALA A 83 19.55 2.55 4.27
N ASP A 84 19.40 2.72 2.96
CA ASP A 84 18.39 3.58 2.35
C ASP A 84 17.16 2.79 1.93
N ALA A 85 17.35 1.56 1.46
CA ALA A 85 16.27 0.71 0.98
C ALA A 85 16.50 -0.78 1.24
N VAL A 86 15.43 -1.54 1.12
CA VAL A 86 15.42 -3.00 1.03
C VAL A 86 15.26 -3.46 -0.42
N ILE A 87 15.84 -4.60 -0.78
CA ILE A 87 15.66 -5.23 -2.09
C ILE A 87 14.39 -6.06 -2.10
N LEU A 88 13.56 -5.83 -3.12
CA LEU A 88 12.48 -6.72 -3.52
C LEU A 88 13.06 -7.82 -4.41
N ASP A 89 13.20 -9.03 -3.85
CA ASP A 89 13.76 -10.18 -4.56
C ASP A 89 12.78 -10.84 -5.55
N ALA A 90 11.52 -10.38 -5.62
CA ALA A 90 10.50 -10.88 -6.54
C ALA A 90 9.75 -9.73 -7.24
N ASP A 91 9.04 -10.07 -8.33
CA ASP A 91 7.95 -9.26 -8.91
C ASP A 91 6.81 -9.13 -7.88
N ALA A 92 7.05 -8.38 -6.79
CA ALA A 92 6.18 -8.23 -5.63
C ALA A 92 4.92 -7.39 -5.95
N GLY A 93 4.22 -7.72 -7.04
CA GLY A 93 3.03 -7.01 -7.52
C GLY A 93 3.33 -5.72 -8.30
N VAL A 94 4.54 -5.18 -8.23
CA VAL A 94 4.89 -3.88 -8.83
C VAL A 94 5.59 -4.04 -10.20
N LYS A 95 4.98 -4.78 -11.13
CA LYS A 95 5.60 -4.98 -12.46
C LYS A 95 5.82 -3.66 -13.22
N ALA A 96 5.01 -2.64 -12.92
CA ALA A 96 5.02 -1.35 -13.60
C ALA A 96 5.87 -0.26 -12.91
N ALA A 97 6.51 -0.54 -11.77
CA ALA A 97 7.35 0.43 -11.06
C ALA A 97 8.72 -0.15 -10.68
N ASP A 98 9.65 0.74 -10.34
CA ASP A 98 11.02 0.42 -9.95
C ASP A 98 11.13 0.00 -8.47
N GLY A 99 10.08 0.25 -7.69
CA GLY A 99 10.00 -0.01 -6.27
C GLY A 99 8.74 0.59 -5.64
N MET A 100 8.73 0.68 -4.32
CA MET A 100 7.62 1.22 -3.53
C MET A 100 8.15 2.07 -2.37
N LEU A 101 7.48 3.19 -2.11
CA LEU A 101 7.49 3.85 -0.82
C LEU A 101 6.47 3.13 0.08
N GLY A 102 6.94 2.12 0.79
CA GLY A 102 6.12 1.29 1.65
C GLY A 102 5.87 1.87 3.03
N ALA A 103 5.09 1.14 3.83
CA ALA A 103 4.68 1.52 5.18
C ALA A 103 5.87 1.89 6.08
N GLY A 104 6.94 1.09 6.04
CA GLY A 104 8.13 1.31 6.86
C GLY A 104 8.85 2.63 6.59
N TYR A 105 8.68 3.23 5.40
CA TYR A 105 9.20 4.57 5.10
C TYR A 105 8.14 5.65 5.36
N LEU A 106 6.91 5.40 4.93
CA LEU A 106 5.82 6.38 5.01
C LEU A 106 5.49 6.78 6.45
N SER A 107 5.61 5.86 7.41
CA SER A 107 5.29 6.07 8.83
C SER A 107 6.15 7.13 9.53
N HIS A 108 7.25 7.56 8.91
CA HIS A 108 8.17 8.56 9.46
C HIS A 108 7.82 10.00 9.09
N PHE A 109 6.79 10.22 8.28
CA PHE A 109 6.41 11.56 7.81
C PHE A 109 4.89 11.77 7.82
N ILE A 110 4.50 13.04 7.67
CA ILE A 110 3.10 13.44 7.48
C ILE A 110 2.85 13.57 5.98
N TRP A 111 1.88 12.82 5.46
CA TRP A 111 1.56 12.78 4.04
C TRP A 111 0.10 13.20 3.82
N THR A 112 -0.11 14.09 2.85
CA THR A 112 -1.44 14.39 2.33
C THR A 112 -1.63 13.71 0.98
N PHE A 113 -2.65 12.86 0.89
CA PHE A 113 -3.12 12.25 -0.36
C PHE A 113 -4.35 13.01 -0.86
N ASP A 114 -4.15 13.94 -1.78
CA ASP A 114 -5.23 14.73 -2.38
C ASP A 114 -5.67 14.09 -3.70
N TYR A 115 -6.64 13.17 -3.61
CA TYR A 115 -7.20 12.47 -4.76
C TYR A 115 -7.90 13.41 -5.76
N PRO A 116 -8.74 14.38 -5.33
CA PRO A 116 -9.33 15.36 -6.25
C PRO A 116 -8.30 16.18 -7.03
N ALA A 117 -7.28 16.71 -6.35
CA ALA A 117 -6.21 17.48 -7.01
C ALA A 117 -5.15 16.60 -7.67
N LYS A 118 -5.20 15.28 -7.44
CA LYS A 118 -4.24 14.28 -7.93
C LYS A 118 -2.81 14.61 -7.49
N LYS A 119 -2.66 15.03 -6.23
CA LYS A 119 -1.37 15.38 -5.62
C LYS A 119 -1.10 14.53 -4.39
N ILE A 120 0.17 14.24 -4.20
CA ILE A 120 0.70 13.78 -2.92
C ILE A 120 1.64 14.85 -2.40
N LEU A 121 1.49 15.22 -1.13
CA LEU A 121 2.28 16.25 -0.48
C LEU A 121 2.98 15.65 0.73
N LEU A 122 4.24 16.02 0.90
CA LEU A 122 4.95 15.86 2.15
C LEU A 122 4.68 17.11 2.98
N GLU A 123 4.04 16.94 4.12
CA GLU A 123 3.68 18.03 5.00
C GLU A 123 4.81 18.31 6.02
N PRO A 124 4.94 19.55 6.51
CA PRO A 124 5.88 19.88 7.58
C PRO A 124 5.46 19.24 8.91
N GLN A 125 6.38 19.16 9.87
CA GLN A 125 6.14 18.51 11.17
C GLN A 125 5.09 19.22 12.03
N ASP A 126 4.88 20.51 11.83
CA ASP A 126 3.87 21.34 12.48
C ASP A 126 2.54 21.39 11.70
N TRP A 127 2.37 20.53 10.69
CA TRP A 127 1.13 20.44 9.96
C TRP A 127 -0.01 19.98 10.86
N HIS A 128 -1.16 20.62 10.69
CA HIS A 128 -2.40 20.26 11.35
C HIS A 128 -3.54 20.23 10.32
N PRO A 129 -4.47 19.26 10.43
CA PRO A 129 -5.64 19.23 9.56
C PRO A 129 -6.55 20.43 9.84
N ASP A 130 -7.43 20.74 8.89
CA ASP A 130 -8.54 21.66 9.12
C ASP A 130 -9.31 21.23 10.39
N PRO A 131 -9.61 22.14 11.34
CA PRO A 131 -10.36 21.82 12.56
C PRO A 131 -11.74 21.18 12.31
N HIS A 132 -12.31 21.37 11.12
CA HIS A 132 -13.58 20.79 10.69
C HIS A 132 -13.41 19.49 9.89
N ALA A 133 -12.17 19.02 9.66
CA ALA A 133 -11.93 17.77 8.99
C ALA A 133 -12.48 16.58 9.79
N VAL A 134 -13.05 15.61 9.08
CA VAL A 134 -13.45 14.33 9.67
C VAL A 134 -12.20 13.54 10.02
N ARG A 135 -12.07 13.17 11.29
CA ARG A 135 -10.98 12.32 11.75
C ARG A 135 -11.40 10.86 11.72
N VAL A 136 -10.60 10.05 11.04
CA VAL A 136 -10.69 8.59 11.10
C VAL A 136 -9.40 8.10 11.76
N PRO A 137 -9.47 7.39 12.90
CA PRO A 137 -8.29 6.82 13.52
C PRO A 137 -7.72 5.68 12.66
N LEU A 138 -6.40 5.64 12.55
CA LEU A 138 -5.67 4.47 12.08
C LEU A 138 -5.09 3.74 13.30
N SER A 139 -5.21 2.42 13.29
CA SER A 139 -4.64 1.55 14.32
C SER A 139 -3.39 0.87 13.78
N PHE A 140 -2.44 0.57 14.67
CA PHE A 140 -1.21 -0.14 14.32
C PHE A 140 -1.04 -1.32 15.26
N VAL A 141 -0.47 -2.41 14.76
CA VAL A 141 -0.12 -3.57 15.59
C VAL A 141 0.96 -3.15 16.59
N HIS A 142 0.77 -3.50 17.86
CA HIS A 142 1.76 -3.31 18.91
C HIS A 142 2.27 -4.67 19.41
N ASN A 143 3.55 -4.74 19.75
CA ASN A 143 4.15 -5.92 20.36
C ASN A 143 3.76 -6.04 21.85
N GLN A 144 4.22 -7.10 22.52
CA GLN A 144 3.92 -7.35 23.94
C GLN A 144 4.44 -6.25 24.89
N ASN A 145 5.41 -5.45 24.45
CA ASN A 145 5.97 -4.33 25.20
C ASN A 145 5.19 -3.01 24.96
N GLY A 146 4.14 -3.03 24.14
CA GLY A 146 3.38 -1.84 23.76
C GLY A 146 4.09 -0.96 22.73
N GLU A 147 5.16 -1.44 22.10
CA GLU A 147 5.85 -0.73 21.02
C GLU A 147 5.17 -1.07 19.69
N ARG A 148 5.24 -0.16 18.71
CA ARG A 148 4.72 -0.43 17.37
C ARG A 148 5.46 -1.62 16.75
N GLY A 149 4.72 -2.71 16.52
CA GLY A 149 5.23 -3.94 15.92
C GLY A 149 5.16 -3.96 14.39
N SER A 150 4.35 -3.07 13.80
CA SER A 150 4.22 -2.92 12.35
C SER A 150 3.85 -1.49 11.98
N ASP A 151 4.36 -1.03 10.83
CA ASP A 151 4.00 0.24 10.23
C ASP A 151 2.75 0.17 9.32
N PHE A 152 2.16 -1.02 9.14
CA PHE A 152 0.93 -1.15 8.36
C PHE A 152 -0.27 -0.56 9.11
N PRO A 153 -0.96 0.43 8.53
CA PRO A 153 -2.11 1.07 9.16
C PRO A 153 -3.38 0.24 8.95
N GLU A 154 -4.05 -0.13 10.03
CA GLU A 154 -5.42 -0.63 10.00
C GLU A 154 -6.41 0.53 10.02
N VAL A 155 -7.48 0.41 9.24
CA VAL A 155 -8.65 1.28 9.27
C VAL A 155 -9.90 0.42 9.47
N THR A 156 -10.85 0.90 10.27
CA THR A 156 -12.14 0.23 10.44
C THR A 156 -13.19 0.88 9.55
N LEU A 157 -13.85 0.07 8.71
CA LEU A 157 -15.04 0.46 7.97
C LEU A 157 -16.28 -0.11 8.65
N MET A 158 -17.42 0.59 8.55
CA MET A 158 -18.71 -0.04 8.82
C MET A 158 -19.30 -0.55 7.52
N ILE A 159 -19.65 -1.83 7.48
CA ILE A 159 -20.24 -2.51 6.33
C ILE A 159 -21.44 -3.31 6.85
N ASP A 160 -22.62 -3.01 6.34
CA ASP A 160 -23.89 -3.57 6.86
C ASP A 160 -24.04 -3.43 8.39
N GLY A 161 -23.62 -2.28 8.93
CA GLY A 161 -23.67 -2.02 10.37
C GLY A 161 -22.65 -2.80 11.22
N GLU A 162 -21.82 -3.65 10.62
CA GLU A 162 -20.72 -4.34 11.30
C GLU A 162 -19.38 -3.60 11.11
N PRO A 163 -18.55 -3.48 12.15
CA PRO A 163 -17.18 -2.99 12.02
C PRO A 163 -16.28 -4.04 11.37
N VAL A 164 -15.60 -3.66 10.30
CA VAL A 164 -14.69 -4.53 9.54
C VAL A 164 -13.30 -3.89 9.51
N PRO A 165 -12.31 -4.44 10.25
CA PRO A 165 -10.94 -3.96 10.20
C PRO A 165 -10.28 -4.37 8.90
N LEU A 166 -9.60 -3.41 8.26
CA LEU A 166 -8.95 -3.59 6.96
C LEU A 166 -7.61 -2.87 6.96
N LEU A 167 -6.67 -3.36 6.15
CA LEU A 167 -5.45 -2.63 5.85
C LEU A 167 -5.80 -1.38 5.03
N PHE A 168 -5.35 -0.20 5.47
CA PHE A 168 -5.39 1.01 4.64
C PHE A 168 -4.25 0.95 3.64
N ASP A 169 -4.54 0.38 2.47
CA ASP A 169 -3.59 0.08 1.41
C ASP A 169 -3.81 0.98 0.18
N THR A 170 -2.93 1.98 0.02
CA THR A 170 -2.94 2.91 -1.12
C THR A 170 -2.30 2.34 -2.38
N GLY A 171 -1.59 1.20 -2.28
CA GLY A 171 -0.99 0.47 -3.39
C GLY A 171 -1.86 -0.67 -3.93
N ALA A 172 -3.02 -0.95 -3.32
CA ALA A 172 -3.91 -2.04 -3.70
C ALA A 172 -4.26 -2.03 -5.19
N THR A 173 -3.71 -3.01 -5.92
CA THR A 173 -3.69 -3.01 -7.39
C THR A 173 -4.59 -4.09 -8.00
N ALA A 174 -5.39 -3.70 -8.98
CA ALA A 174 -6.22 -4.54 -9.81
C ALA A 174 -5.68 -4.68 -11.23
N PHE A 175 -5.93 -5.86 -11.78
CA PHE A 175 -5.84 -6.15 -13.21
C PHE A 175 -7.23 -6.62 -13.63
N PRO A 176 -8.21 -5.72 -13.81
CA PRO A 176 -9.58 -6.11 -14.06
C PRO A 176 -9.69 -6.86 -15.39
N THR A 177 -10.45 -7.95 -15.40
CA THR A 177 -10.86 -8.60 -16.66
C THR A 177 -11.90 -7.72 -17.37
N PRO A 178 -12.29 -8.03 -18.63
CA PRO A 178 -13.38 -7.30 -19.28
C PRO A 178 -14.68 -7.28 -18.46
N ALA A 179 -15.00 -8.40 -17.77
CA ALA A 179 -16.16 -8.48 -16.88
C ALA A 179 -15.99 -7.56 -15.65
N GLY A 180 -14.83 -7.61 -15.00
CA GLY A 180 -14.54 -6.76 -13.85
C GLY A 180 -14.50 -5.28 -14.18
N LEU A 181 -13.96 -4.89 -15.34
CA LEU A 181 -13.92 -3.51 -15.80
C LEU A 181 -15.34 -2.98 -16.11
N THR A 182 -16.16 -3.82 -16.74
CA THR A 182 -17.58 -3.50 -17.01
C THR A 182 -18.38 -3.30 -15.73
N ALA A 183 -18.05 -4.03 -14.67
CA ALA A 183 -18.76 -3.93 -13.40
C ALA A 183 -18.29 -2.75 -12.53
N GLN A 184 -16.97 -2.56 -12.42
CA GLN A 184 -16.38 -1.60 -11.48
C GLN A 184 -16.29 -0.18 -12.02
N HIS A 185 -16.24 0.00 -13.36
CA HIS A 185 -16.04 1.29 -14.01
C HIS A 185 -14.83 2.09 -13.49
N ILE A 186 -13.79 1.41 -13.00
CA ILE A 186 -12.56 2.03 -12.51
C ILE A 186 -11.68 2.52 -13.66
N PRO A 187 -10.95 3.63 -13.49
CA PRO A 187 -9.92 4.02 -14.44
C PRO A 187 -8.79 2.99 -14.46
N THR A 188 -8.27 2.70 -15.65
CA THR A 188 -7.10 1.84 -15.81
C THR A 188 -6.06 2.48 -16.72
N VAL A 189 -4.78 2.20 -16.49
CA VAL A 189 -3.68 2.50 -17.40
C VAL A 189 -2.89 1.23 -17.63
N LYS A 190 -2.70 0.84 -18.89
CA LYS A 190 -2.06 -0.44 -19.27
C LYS A 190 -2.69 -1.68 -18.62
N GLY A 191 -4.00 -1.63 -18.34
CA GLY A 191 -4.75 -2.71 -17.70
C GLY A 191 -4.59 -2.77 -16.17
N GLU A 192 -3.89 -1.81 -15.56
CA GLU A 192 -3.72 -1.68 -14.12
C GLU A 192 -4.69 -0.62 -13.57
N GLY A 193 -5.33 -0.89 -12.43
CA GLY A 193 -6.19 0.05 -11.70
C GLY A 193 -6.17 -0.21 -10.20
N VAL A 194 -6.99 0.49 -9.43
CA VAL A 194 -7.10 0.31 -7.96
C VAL A 194 -8.23 -0.65 -7.56
N LYS A 195 -8.18 -1.16 -6.33
CA LYS A 195 -9.30 -1.91 -5.74
C LYS A 195 -9.27 -1.99 -4.22
N SER A 196 -10.34 -2.54 -3.66
CA SER A 196 -10.40 -3.05 -2.29
C SER A 196 -10.32 -4.57 -2.26
N TYR A 197 -9.70 -5.12 -1.22
CA TYR A 197 -9.59 -6.56 -0.99
C TYR A 197 -10.45 -7.01 0.18
N ILE A 198 -10.96 -8.23 0.10
CA ILE A 198 -11.57 -8.90 1.23
C ILE A 198 -11.23 -10.39 1.24
N ILE A 199 -11.10 -10.97 2.44
CA ILE A 199 -10.87 -12.40 2.58
C ILE A 199 -12.13 -13.21 2.25
N LYS A 200 -11.92 -14.43 1.75
CA LYS A 200 -12.98 -15.34 1.35
C LYS A 200 -14.03 -15.57 2.44
N SER A 201 -13.61 -15.81 3.69
CA SER A 201 -14.55 -16.04 4.79
C SER A 201 -15.52 -14.88 5.00
N VAL A 202 -15.05 -13.64 4.90
CA VAL A 202 -15.89 -12.43 5.00
C VAL A 202 -16.75 -12.24 3.75
N PHE A 203 -16.17 -12.46 2.55
CA PHE A 203 -16.92 -12.43 1.28
C PHE A 203 -18.13 -13.36 1.31
N GLU A 204 -17.91 -14.64 1.69
CA GLU A 204 -18.96 -15.65 1.75
C GLU A 204 -19.98 -15.33 2.84
N LYS A 205 -19.52 -14.81 4.00
CA LYS A 205 -20.42 -14.33 5.05
C LYS A 205 -21.34 -13.24 4.50
N TRP A 206 -20.81 -12.22 3.82
CA TRP A 206 -21.62 -11.14 3.26
C TRP A 206 -22.62 -11.67 2.24
N HIS A 207 -22.20 -12.49 1.29
CA HIS A 207 -23.12 -13.01 0.27
C HIS A 207 -24.19 -13.96 0.85
N ALA A 208 -23.87 -14.73 1.88
CA ALA A 208 -24.85 -15.58 2.57
C ALA A 208 -25.95 -14.76 3.27
N HIS A 209 -25.60 -13.61 3.85
CA HIS A 209 -26.58 -12.69 4.46
C HIS A 209 -27.28 -11.81 3.42
N HIS A 210 -26.59 -11.50 2.32
CA HIS A 210 -27.07 -10.66 1.22
C HIS A 210 -26.96 -11.38 -0.13
N PRO A 211 -27.85 -12.36 -0.40
CA PRO A 211 -27.85 -13.07 -1.68
C PRO A 211 -28.16 -12.15 -2.88
N GLU A 212 -28.74 -10.97 -2.64
CA GLU A 212 -29.00 -9.94 -3.63
C GLU A 212 -27.76 -9.12 -4.02
N TRP A 213 -26.70 -9.13 -3.20
CA TRP A 213 -25.47 -8.41 -3.54
C TRP A 213 -24.81 -9.05 -4.76
N ARG A 214 -24.47 -8.20 -5.73
CA ARG A 214 -23.98 -8.65 -7.02
C ARG A 214 -22.60 -9.25 -6.90
N ILE A 215 -22.43 -10.44 -7.47
CA ILE A 215 -21.12 -11.07 -7.67
C ILE A 215 -20.74 -11.02 -9.14
N VAL A 216 -19.46 -10.74 -9.39
CA VAL A 216 -18.84 -10.89 -10.71
C VAL A 216 -17.78 -11.96 -10.63
N GLU A 217 -18.05 -13.08 -11.30
CA GLU A 217 -17.09 -14.15 -11.49
C GLU A 217 -15.93 -13.70 -12.38
N ASN A 218 -14.71 -14.17 -12.07
CA ASN A 218 -13.51 -13.85 -12.85
C ASN A 218 -13.31 -12.34 -13.07
N GLY A 219 -13.53 -11.49 -12.07
CA GLY A 219 -13.47 -10.04 -12.24
C GLY A 219 -12.05 -9.45 -12.21
N ASP A 220 -11.05 -10.20 -11.75
CA ASP A 220 -9.66 -9.73 -11.68
C ASP A 220 -8.68 -10.84 -12.07
N SER A 221 -7.63 -10.48 -12.80
CA SER A 221 -6.63 -11.42 -13.33
C SER A 221 -5.32 -11.44 -12.53
N LEU A 222 -5.20 -10.70 -11.43
CA LEU A 222 -4.01 -10.80 -10.56
C LEU A 222 -3.90 -12.20 -9.96
N ILE A 223 -5.04 -12.80 -9.61
CA ILE A 223 -5.19 -14.21 -9.28
C ILE A 223 -6.32 -14.74 -10.17
N GLN A 224 -6.04 -15.73 -11.00
CA GLN A 224 -7.04 -16.31 -11.90
C GLN A 224 -8.24 -16.86 -11.10
N GLY A 225 -9.45 -16.66 -11.59
CA GLY A 225 -10.66 -17.15 -10.92
C GLY A 225 -11.23 -16.22 -9.84
N THR A 226 -10.63 -15.05 -9.62
CA THR A 226 -11.04 -14.20 -8.50
C THR A 226 -12.40 -13.56 -8.73
N ARG A 227 -13.27 -13.63 -7.71
CA ARG A 227 -14.58 -12.99 -7.69
C ARG A 227 -14.53 -11.56 -7.16
N LEU A 228 -15.52 -10.77 -7.57
CA LEU A 228 -15.81 -9.46 -7.01
C LEU A 228 -17.20 -9.49 -6.36
N ILE A 229 -17.38 -8.76 -5.26
CA ILE A 229 -18.69 -8.50 -4.66
C ILE A 229 -18.95 -7.00 -4.60
N GLU A 230 -20.14 -6.59 -5.01
CA GLU A 230 -20.63 -5.20 -4.92
C GLU A 230 -21.23 -4.98 -3.54
N VAL A 231 -20.51 -4.25 -2.70
CA VAL A 231 -21.04 -3.78 -1.41
C VAL A 231 -21.74 -2.44 -1.68
N PRO A 232 -23.07 -2.33 -1.45
CA PRO A 232 -23.82 -1.14 -1.84
C PRO A 232 -23.34 0.14 -1.17
N GLU A 233 -22.85 0.03 0.06
CA GLU A 233 -22.36 1.16 0.83
C GLU A 233 -21.40 0.71 1.93
N ILE A 234 -20.38 1.53 2.17
CA ILE A 234 -19.51 1.49 3.34
C ILE A 234 -19.58 2.82 4.08
N THR A 235 -19.29 2.81 5.38
CA THR A 235 -19.07 4.04 6.14
C THR A 235 -17.63 4.10 6.66
N LEU A 236 -16.99 5.26 6.47
CA LEU A 236 -15.66 5.60 6.95
C LEU A 236 -15.74 6.92 7.73
N GLY A 237 -15.62 6.86 9.05
CA GLY A 237 -15.90 8.02 9.90
C GLY A 237 -17.36 8.46 9.77
N THR A 238 -17.59 9.70 9.33
CA THR A 238 -18.94 10.22 9.06
C THR A 238 -19.34 10.15 7.57
N GLN A 239 -18.47 9.64 6.71
CA GLN A 239 -18.68 9.58 5.26
C GLN A 239 -19.29 8.24 4.87
N ARG A 240 -20.35 8.29 4.06
CA ARG A 240 -20.97 7.12 3.42
C ARG A 240 -20.58 7.10 1.95
N VAL A 241 -20.08 5.98 1.46
CA VAL A 241 -19.55 5.83 0.10
C VAL A 241 -20.05 4.53 -0.49
N GLY A 242 -20.51 4.54 -1.74
CA GLY A 242 -20.96 3.33 -2.41
C GLY A 242 -21.43 3.56 -3.85
N PRO A 243 -21.52 2.50 -4.67
CA PRO A 243 -21.11 1.12 -4.34
C PRO A 243 -19.57 0.97 -4.29
N VAL A 244 -19.10 -0.01 -3.51
CA VAL A 244 -17.67 -0.38 -3.42
C VAL A 244 -17.50 -1.84 -3.79
N TRP A 245 -16.57 -2.11 -4.71
CA TRP A 245 -16.26 -3.46 -5.15
C TRP A 245 -15.09 -4.04 -4.38
N PHE A 246 -15.33 -5.18 -3.73
CA PHE A 246 -14.29 -5.92 -3.04
C PHE A 246 -13.87 -7.13 -3.86
N THR A 247 -12.56 -7.28 -4.04
CA THR A 247 -11.97 -8.44 -4.70
C THR A 247 -11.61 -9.51 -3.69
N GLU A 248 -12.06 -10.73 -3.93
CA GLU A 248 -11.76 -11.87 -3.07
C GLU A 248 -10.25 -12.17 -2.98
N ARG A 249 -9.82 -12.54 -1.77
CA ARG A 249 -8.49 -13.09 -1.50
C ARG A 249 -8.61 -14.33 -0.60
N PRO A 250 -7.74 -15.33 -0.75
CA PRO A 250 -7.69 -16.44 0.20
C PRO A 250 -7.46 -15.96 1.64
N ASP A 251 -8.12 -16.56 2.64
CA ASP A 251 -7.99 -16.16 4.05
C ASP A 251 -6.53 -16.14 4.54
N ARG A 252 -5.73 -17.09 4.05
CA ARG A 252 -4.29 -17.20 4.35
C ARG A 252 -3.48 -15.94 4.00
N ASN A 253 -3.99 -15.06 3.15
CA ASN A 253 -3.27 -13.85 2.75
C ASN A 253 -3.26 -12.79 3.87
N PHE A 254 -4.20 -12.86 4.82
CA PHE A 254 -4.36 -11.86 5.89
C PHE A 254 -4.49 -12.49 7.29
N GLY A 255 -4.16 -13.78 7.44
CA GLY A 255 -4.07 -14.43 8.74
C GLY A 255 -2.89 -13.91 9.59
N LEU A 256 -2.96 -14.15 10.91
CA LEU A 256 -1.95 -13.74 11.90
C LEU A 256 -0.50 -14.07 11.49
N GLU A 257 -0.29 -15.21 10.81
CA GLU A 257 1.03 -15.67 10.36
C GLU A 257 1.57 -15.01 9.08
N ARG A 258 0.74 -14.28 8.32
CA ARG A 258 1.14 -13.71 7.02
C ARG A 258 1.09 -12.21 6.95
N MET A 259 0.25 -11.56 7.76
CA MET A 259 0.57 -10.17 8.09
C MET A 259 1.98 -10.14 8.70
N SER A 260 2.34 -11.07 9.59
CA SER A 260 3.71 -11.15 10.15
C SER A 260 4.83 -11.49 9.16
N LEU A 261 4.55 -12.08 7.99
CA LEU A 261 5.58 -12.30 6.94
C LEU A 261 5.85 -11.05 6.08
N TRP A 262 4.97 -10.05 6.15
CA TRP A 262 5.21 -8.70 5.61
C TRP A 262 5.53 -7.69 6.73
N MET A 263 5.21 -8.00 7.98
CA MET A 263 5.46 -7.24 9.22
C MET A 263 6.64 -7.78 10.04
N GLY A 264 7.49 -8.61 9.45
CA GLY A 264 8.62 -9.27 10.10
C GLY A 264 9.83 -9.30 9.20
#